data_AF-A0A8J3MS57-F1
#
_entry.id   AF-A0A8J3MS57-F1
#
_cell.length_a   1.000
_cell.length_b   1.000
_cell.length_c   1.000
_cell.angle_alpha   90.00
_cell.angle_beta   90.00
_cell.angle_gamma   90.00
#
_symmetry.space_group_name_H-M   'P 1'
#
loop_
_entity.id
_entity.type
_entity.pdbx_description
1 polymer ?
#
loop_
_entity_poly.entity_id
_entity_poly.type
_entity_poly.pdbx_seq_one_letter_code
_entity_poly.pdbx_strand_id
1 'polypeptide(L)'
;MNRRFILAVTLVFTVSCVLLGTLLLYASQAPMSVEAAPTATLVPETPTPSPTPLPVLTVKGEFPTISAQIGYLFDTQSGNVLFDQHGEEPVQMASTTKIMTALIAIQTGNLDQEITVQKDAYLHVITEGSSNAGLAVGETFTLRELLYGLMLPSGGDAAYAIADTLAGSTDRFVVRMNLFALRLHLFQTRYTNVDGLTTEGGHYSSAADLVKLTNYAMQQPLFREIVQTKTYTLPATDKHNSHTWENTNKLLASYDGMLGVKTGHTDLAGYCLVFEAKRNGQTLLGVVLNSPDETTRDKSAATLLDWGFSLPLEIPAT
;
A
#
# COMPACT_ATOMS: atom_id res chain seq x y z
N MET A 1 55.95 17.02 -30.21
CA MET A 1 55.67 16.15 -29.04
C MET A 1 57.00 15.89 -28.32
N ASN A 2 57.12 16.28 -27.05
CA ASN A 2 58.40 16.41 -26.36
C ASN A 2 58.99 15.01 -26.06
N ARG A 3 60.23 14.73 -26.51
CA ARG A 3 60.91 13.42 -26.33
C ARG A 3 60.92 12.95 -24.86
N ARG A 4 60.97 13.89 -23.92
CA ARG A 4 60.91 13.63 -22.47
C ARG A 4 59.54 13.12 -22.01
N PHE A 5 58.46 13.54 -22.65
CA PHE A 5 57.10 13.11 -22.33
C PHE A 5 56.84 11.68 -22.81
N ILE A 6 57.34 11.34 -24.01
CA ILE A 6 57.25 9.98 -24.54
C ILE A 6 58.02 9.01 -23.62
N LEU A 7 59.27 9.32 -23.26
CA LEU A 7 60.08 8.50 -22.35
C LEU A 7 59.42 8.29 -20.97
N ALA A 8 58.77 9.30 -20.41
CA ALA A 8 58.06 9.18 -19.13
C ALA A 8 56.83 8.27 -19.23
N VAL A 9 56.05 8.39 -20.30
CA VAL A 9 54.86 7.54 -20.51
C VAL A 9 55.27 6.09 -20.78
N THR A 10 56.31 5.84 -21.58
CA THR A 10 56.78 4.47 -21.82
C THR A 10 57.33 3.82 -20.54
N LEU A 11 58.02 4.59 -19.68
CA LEU A 11 58.53 4.10 -18.40
C LEU A 11 57.41 3.75 -17.41
N VAL A 12 56.36 4.59 -17.32
CA VAL A 12 55.20 4.30 -16.46
C VAL A 12 54.44 3.07 -16.95
N PHE A 13 54.30 2.92 -18.27
CA PHE A 13 53.60 1.76 -18.83
C PHE A 13 54.38 0.46 -18.64
N THR A 14 55.71 0.47 -18.81
CA THR A 14 56.55 -0.73 -18.59
C THR A 14 56.61 -1.11 -17.12
N VAL A 15 56.71 -0.15 -16.19
CA VAL A 15 56.68 -0.43 -14.75
C VAL A 15 55.32 -0.98 -14.32
N SER A 16 54.20 -0.46 -14.84
CA SER A 16 52.86 -1.01 -14.60
C SER A 16 52.69 -2.43 -15.15
N CYS A 17 53.17 -2.71 -16.36
CA CYS A 17 53.08 -4.06 -16.93
C CYS A 17 53.94 -5.08 -16.17
N VAL A 18 55.12 -4.68 -15.67
CA VAL A 18 55.96 -5.55 -14.83
C VAL A 18 55.30 -5.80 -13.46
N LEU A 19 54.73 -4.78 -12.83
CA LEU A 19 54.01 -4.92 -11.55
C LEU A 19 52.74 -5.79 -11.69
N LEU A 20 52.00 -5.66 -12.80
CA LEU A 20 50.83 -6.51 -13.05
C LEU A 20 51.23 -7.96 -13.33
N GLY A 21 52.32 -8.16 -14.08
CA GLY A 21 52.87 -9.49 -14.37
C GLY A 21 53.40 -10.21 -13.13
N THR A 22 54.07 -9.49 -12.22
CA THR A 22 54.54 -10.08 -10.95
C THR A 22 53.39 -10.37 -9.99
N LEU A 23 52.32 -9.57 -9.99
CA LEU A 23 51.10 -9.86 -9.20
C LEU A 23 50.39 -11.12 -9.68
N LEU A 24 50.32 -11.33 -11.00
CA LEU A 24 49.74 -12.53 -11.61
C LEU A 24 50.59 -13.79 -11.37
N LEU A 25 51.92 -13.66 -11.32
CA LEU A 25 52.84 -14.74 -10.95
C LEU A 25 52.77 -15.10 -9.45
N TYR A 26 52.49 -14.13 -8.58
CA TYR A 26 52.25 -14.39 -7.15
C TYR A 26 50.88 -15.04 -6.89
N ALA A 27 49.84 -14.64 -7.63
CA ALA A 27 48.52 -15.25 -7.52
C ALA A 27 48.50 -16.73 -7.93
N SER A 28 49.41 -17.17 -8.79
CA SER A 28 49.51 -18.58 -9.22
C SER A 28 50.30 -19.48 -8.26
N GLN A 29 50.95 -18.92 -7.23
CA GLN A 29 51.69 -19.67 -6.21
C GLN A 29 50.99 -19.73 -4.84
N ALA A 30 49.75 -19.25 -4.76
CA ALA A 30 48.94 -19.49 -3.57
C ALA A 30 48.78 -21.00 -3.37
N PRO A 31 49.05 -21.54 -2.17
CA PRO A 31 48.89 -22.97 -1.91
C PRO A 31 47.43 -23.33 -2.18
N MET A 32 47.21 -24.31 -3.05
CA MET A 32 45.88 -24.89 -3.22
C MET A 32 45.45 -25.45 -1.88
N SER A 33 44.50 -24.77 -1.24
CA SER A 33 43.71 -25.32 -0.15
C SER A 33 43.13 -26.63 -0.66
N VAL A 34 43.47 -27.74 -0.01
CA VAL A 34 42.82 -29.03 -0.25
C VAL A 34 41.36 -28.84 0.08
N GLU A 35 40.55 -28.62 -0.95
CA GLU A 35 39.10 -28.56 -0.83
C GLU A 35 38.66 -29.92 -0.29
N ALA A 36 38.12 -29.92 0.94
CA ALA A 36 37.59 -31.13 1.52
C ALA A 36 36.54 -31.69 0.55
N ALA A 37 36.70 -32.96 0.16
CA ALA A 37 35.72 -33.62 -0.69
C ALA A 37 34.31 -33.38 -0.13
N PRO A 38 33.33 -32.99 -0.96
CA PRO A 38 31.99 -32.70 -0.48
C PRO A 38 31.49 -33.93 0.27
N THR A 39 31.29 -33.78 1.58
CA THR A 39 30.63 -34.82 2.38
C THR A 39 29.22 -34.92 1.82
N ALA A 40 28.83 -36.12 1.37
CA ALA A 40 27.49 -36.37 0.88
C ALA A 40 26.49 -35.92 1.96
N THR A 41 25.75 -34.84 1.70
CA THR A 41 24.62 -34.46 2.54
C THR A 41 23.64 -35.61 2.48
N LEU A 42 23.44 -36.30 3.61
CA LEU A 42 22.40 -37.32 3.73
C LEU A 42 21.06 -36.64 3.47
N VAL A 43 20.50 -36.84 2.27
CA VAL A 43 19.11 -36.47 1.99
C VAL A 43 18.26 -37.40 2.86
N PRO A 44 17.37 -36.88 3.73
CA PRO A 44 16.45 -37.73 4.47
C PRO A 44 15.68 -38.62 3.47
N GLU A 45 15.77 -39.93 3.60
CA GLU A 45 15.06 -40.89 2.73
C GLU A 45 13.53 -40.84 2.91
N THR A 46 13.06 -40.18 3.97
CA THR A 46 11.64 -39.91 4.19
C THR A 46 11.24 -38.56 3.59
N PRO A 47 10.35 -38.51 2.58
CA PRO A 47 9.79 -37.26 2.12
C PRO A 47 9.11 -36.57 3.30
N THR A 48 9.37 -35.28 3.51
CA THR A 48 8.60 -34.44 4.43
C THR A 48 7.12 -34.64 4.09
N PRO A 49 6.26 -35.02 5.05
CA PRO A 49 4.84 -35.19 4.75
C PRO A 49 4.31 -33.91 4.10
N SER A 50 3.68 -34.04 2.93
CA SER A 50 3.00 -32.90 2.30
C SER A 50 2.01 -32.31 3.31
N PRO A 51 2.00 -30.99 3.51
CA PRO A 51 1.08 -30.35 4.42
C PRO A 51 -0.35 -30.75 4.04
N THR A 52 -1.16 -31.12 5.04
CA THR A 52 -2.57 -31.41 4.82
C THR A 52 -3.24 -30.14 4.26
N PRO A 53 -3.92 -30.21 3.10
CA PRO A 53 -4.56 -29.04 2.51
C PRO A 53 -5.61 -28.48 3.47
N LEU A 54 -5.51 -27.17 3.77
CA LEU A 54 -6.48 -26.47 4.61
C LEU A 54 -7.77 -26.23 3.82
N PRO A 55 -8.95 -26.23 4.48
CA PRO A 55 -10.20 -25.83 3.84
C PRO A 55 -10.11 -24.39 3.30
N VAL A 56 -10.60 -24.17 2.08
CA VAL A 56 -10.68 -22.86 1.45
C VAL A 56 -12.12 -22.56 1.04
N LEU A 57 -12.46 -21.27 0.94
CA LEU A 57 -13.74 -20.87 0.37
C LEU A 57 -13.80 -21.31 -1.09
N THR A 58 -14.81 -22.11 -1.41
CA THR A 58 -15.00 -22.67 -2.75
C THR A 58 -16.19 -21.99 -3.41
N VAL A 59 -15.93 -21.30 -4.52
CA VAL A 59 -16.97 -20.61 -5.30
C VAL A 59 -17.93 -21.66 -5.87
N LYS A 60 -19.21 -21.58 -5.46
CA LYS A 60 -20.30 -22.43 -5.95
C LYS A 60 -21.57 -21.60 -6.15
N GLY A 61 -22.38 -22.01 -7.12
CA GLY A 61 -23.64 -21.34 -7.44
C GLY A 61 -23.45 -20.13 -8.36
N GLU A 62 -24.45 -19.25 -8.37
CA GLU A 62 -24.44 -18.03 -9.17
C GLU A 62 -23.65 -16.91 -8.46
N PHE A 63 -22.96 -16.11 -9.26
CA PHE A 63 -22.32 -14.90 -8.77
C PHE A 63 -23.38 -13.84 -8.40
N PRO A 64 -23.13 -13.06 -7.33
CA PRO A 64 -24.05 -11.99 -6.96
C PRO A 64 -24.03 -10.89 -8.01
N THR A 65 -25.16 -10.24 -8.22
CA THR A 65 -25.20 -8.99 -8.99
C THR A 65 -24.97 -7.81 -8.05
N ILE A 66 -24.01 -6.96 -8.38
CA ILE A 66 -23.77 -5.68 -7.72
C ILE A 66 -24.11 -4.52 -8.66
N SER A 67 -24.41 -3.36 -8.08
CA SER A 67 -24.74 -2.15 -8.85
C SER A 67 -23.54 -1.23 -9.07
N ALA A 68 -22.45 -1.43 -8.34
CA ALA A 68 -21.16 -0.83 -8.66
C ALA A 68 -20.67 -1.34 -10.04
N GLN A 69 -20.02 -0.48 -10.81
CA GLN A 69 -19.50 -0.89 -12.13
C GLN A 69 -18.34 -1.89 -12.00
N ILE A 70 -17.55 -1.77 -10.93
CA ILE A 70 -16.39 -2.63 -10.66
C ILE A 70 -16.52 -3.23 -9.27
N GLY A 71 -16.23 -4.52 -9.15
CA GLY A 71 -16.24 -5.24 -7.89
C GLY A 71 -15.18 -6.34 -7.84
N TYR A 72 -14.56 -6.51 -6.68
CA TYR A 72 -13.54 -7.54 -6.46
C TYR A 72 -13.62 -8.07 -5.04
N LEU A 73 -13.52 -9.38 -4.84
CA LEU A 73 -13.55 -10.02 -3.53
C LEU A 73 -12.48 -11.10 -3.41
N PHE A 74 -11.75 -11.07 -2.30
CA PHE A 74 -10.55 -11.86 -2.06
C PHE A 74 -10.59 -12.46 -0.65
N ASP A 75 -10.30 -13.76 -0.53
CA ASP A 75 -10.07 -14.44 0.74
C ASP A 75 -8.62 -14.27 1.18
N THR A 76 -8.40 -13.52 2.27
CA THR A 76 -7.05 -13.15 2.69
C THR A 76 -6.23 -14.32 3.24
N GLN A 77 -6.86 -15.42 3.61
CA GLN A 77 -6.18 -16.61 4.14
C GLN A 77 -5.70 -17.54 3.02
N SER A 78 -6.56 -17.84 2.07
CA SER A 78 -6.21 -18.73 0.94
C SER A 78 -5.48 -18.00 -0.18
N GLY A 79 -5.65 -16.68 -0.29
CA GLY A 79 -5.17 -15.90 -1.43
C GLY A 79 -6.03 -16.05 -2.68
N ASN A 80 -7.22 -16.66 -2.55
CA ASN A 80 -8.11 -16.88 -3.68
C ASN A 80 -8.97 -15.65 -3.98
N VAL A 81 -9.11 -15.37 -5.28
CA VAL A 81 -10.10 -14.44 -5.79
C VAL A 81 -11.44 -15.17 -5.83
N LEU A 82 -12.43 -14.62 -5.13
CA LEU A 82 -13.78 -15.18 -5.06
C LEU A 82 -14.70 -14.54 -6.11
N PHE A 83 -14.58 -13.24 -6.31
CA PHE A 83 -15.39 -12.48 -7.28
C PHE A 83 -14.51 -11.48 -8.02
N ASP A 84 -14.70 -11.39 -9.33
CA ASP A 84 -14.01 -10.45 -10.20
C ASP A 84 -14.98 -9.90 -11.26
N GLN A 85 -15.31 -8.63 -11.14
CA GLN A 85 -16.03 -7.84 -12.12
C GLN A 85 -15.16 -6.63 -12.47
N HIS A 86 -14.49 -6.70 -13.63
CA HIS A 86 -13.60 -5.66 -14.14
C HIS A 86 -12.41 -5.34 -13.21
N GLY A 87 -11.90 -6.34 -12.48
CA GLY A 87 -10.92 -6.17 -11.41
C GLY A 87 -9.58 -5.57 -11.84
N GLU A 88 -9.14 -5.81 -13.07
CA GLU A 88 -7.88 -5.32 -13.64
C GLU A 88 -8.03 -4.03 -14.46
N GLU A 89 -9.25 -3.46 -14.53
CA GLU A 89 -9.51 -2.22 -15.28
C GLU A 89 -8.91 -1.00 -14.55
N PRO A 90 -8.04 -0.20 -15.22
CA PRO A 90 -7.50 1.01 -14.62
C PRO A 90 -8.56 2.12 -14.57
N VAL A 91 -8.93 2.54 -13.37
CA VAL A 91 -9.91 3.61 -13.14
C VAL A 91 -9.44 4.58 -12.05
N GLN A 92 -10.10 5.72 -11.95
CA GLN A 92 -9.89 6.63 -10.84
C GLN A 92 -10.40 6.00 -9.54
N MET A 93 -9.60 6.11 -8.47
CA MET A 93 -9.90 5.47 -7.19
C MET A 93 -10.23 6.45 -6.05
N ALA A 94 -10.30 7.74 -6.36
CA ALA A 94 -10.53 8.82 -5.41
C ALA A 94 -9.67 8.66 -4.13
N SER A 95 -10.19 9.03 -2.96
CA SER A 95 -9.45 8.97 -1.69
C SER A 95 -9.00 7.59 -1.22
N THR A 96 -9.33 6.49 -1.90
CA THR A 96 -8.68 5.20 -1.61
C THR A 96 -7.16 5.27 -1.88
N THR A 97 -6.69 6.25 -2.65
CA THR A 97 -5.28 6.68 -2.77
C THR A 97 -4.57 6.81 -1.42
N LYS A 98 -5.27 7.30 -0.40
CA LYS A 98 -4.70 7.56 0.93
C LYS A 98 -4.25 6.29 1.66
N ILE A 99 -4.66 5.09 1.20
CA ILE A 99 -4.13 3.81 1.68
C ILE A 99 -2.61 3.73 1.42
N MET A 100 -2.15 4.14 0.23
CA MET A 100 -0.71 4.17 -0.08
C MET A 100 0.02 5.23 0.75
N THR A 101 -0.58 6.42 0.92
CA THR A 101 -0.01 7.49 1.75
C THR A 101 0.18 7.03 3.19
N ALA A 102 -0.84 6.42 3.79
CA ALA A 102 -0.77 5.87 5.13
C ALA A 102 0.25 4.74 5.25
N LEU A 103 0.29 3.81 4.28
CA LEU A 103 1.25 2.70 4.29
C LEU A 103 2.70 3.19 4.29
N ILE A 104 3.04 4.13 3.40
CA ILE A 104 4.40 4.69 3.32
C ILE A 104 4.75 5.42 4.61
N ALA A 105 3.83 6.21 5.14
CA ALA A 105 4.03 6.94 6.38
C ALA A 105 4.30 6.00 7.57
N ILE A 106 3.53 4.92 7.70
CA ILE A 106 3.70 3.91 8.76
C ILE A 106 5.04 3.17 8.61
N GLN A 107 5.47 2.85 7.38
CA GLN A 107 6.68 2.05 7.17
C GLN A 107 7.98 2.86 7.17
N THR A 108 7.93 4.16 6.93
CA THR A 108 9.13 4.98 6.71
C THR A 108 9.26 6.17 7.66
N GLY A 109 8.16 6.61 8.27
CA GLY A 109 8.14 7.72 9.20
C GLY A 109 8.45 7.30 10.63
N ASN A 110 8.91 8.26 11.44
CA ASN A 110 8.87 8.14 12.88
C ASN A 110 7.47 8.55 13.35
N LEU A 111 6.73 7.63 13.97
CA LEU A 111 5.33 7.86 14.36
C LEU A 111 5.16 8.97 15.40
N ASP A 112 6.20 9.26 16.16
CA ASP A 112 6.22 10.31 17.18
C ASP A 112 6.86 11.61 16.64
N GLN A 113 7.22 11.64 15.36
CA GLN A 113 7.71 12.86 14.70
C GLN A 113 6.59 13.90 14.66
N GLU A 114 6.94 15.11 15.08
CA GLU A 114 6.07 16.27 14.98
C GLU A 114 6.02 16.80 13.53
N ILE A 115 4.80 17.08 13.09
CA ILE A 115 4.46 17.59 11.76
C ILE A 115 3.64 18.85 11.96
N THR A 116 4.20 19.98 11.55
CA THR A 116 3.51 21.27 11.54
C THR A 116 2.78 21.46 10.23
N VAL A 117 1.50 21.81 10.31
CA VAL A 117 0.66 22.07 9.15
C VAL A 117 1.09 23.36 8.50
N GLN A 118 1.61 23.25 7.28
CA GLN A 118 2.06 24.38 6.49
C GLN A 118 0.93 24.98 5.65
N LYS A 119 1.14 26.19 5.15
CA LYS A 119 0.13 26.96 4.42
C LYS A 119 -0.30 26.29 3.12
N ASP A 120 0.60 25.59 2.44
CA ASP A 120 0.35 24.84 1.21
C ASP A 120 -0.66 23.70 1.42
N ALA A 121 -0.49 22.88 2.46
CA ALA A 121 -1.42 21.80 2.80
C ALA A 121 -2.84 22.34 3.05
N TYR A 122 -2.96 23.47 3.75
CA TYR A 122 -4.23 24.15 3.97
C TYR A 122 -4.82 24.72 2.66
N LEU A 123 -4.01 25.43 1.88
CA LEU A 123 -4.48 26.07 0.64
C LEU A 123 -4.97 25.04 -0.37
N HIS A 124 -4.26 23.92 -0.54
CA HIS A 124 -4.63 22.85 -1.47
C HIS A 124 -6.07 22.39 -1.26
N VAL A 125 -6.46 22.11 -0.02
CA VAL A 125 -7.83 21.65 0.27
C VAL A 125 -8.85 22.74 -0.04
N ILE A 126 -8.57 23.99 0.32
CA ILE A 126 -9.52 25.10 0.12
C ILE A 126 -9.68 25.44 -1.37
N THR A 127 -8.62 25.37 -2.16
CA THR A 127 -8.67 25.71 -3.60
C THR A 127 -9.25 24.60 -4.44
N GLU A 128 -8.92 23.34 -4.14
CA GLU A 128 -9.31 22.19 -4.95
C GLU A 128 -10.58 21.49 -4.44
N GLY A 129 -11.12 21.89 -3.29
CA GLY A 129 -12.31 21.26 -2.70
C GLY A 129 -12.08 19.84 -2.18
N SER A 130 -10.86 19.51 -1.76
CA SER A 130 -10.55 18.21 -1.14
C SER A 130 -11.32 18.02 0.18
N SER A 131 -11.55 16.78 0.61
CA SER A 131 -11.94 16.53 2.00
C SER A 131 -10.82 17.02 2.94
N ASN A 132 -11.15 17.51 4.14
CA ASN A 132 -10.16 17.95 5.13
C ASN A 132 -10.41 17.33 6.50
N ALA A 133 -9.33 17.26 7.28
CA ALA A 133 -9.36 16.94 8.71
C ALA A 133 -9.56 18.19 9.58
N GLY A 134 -9.80 19.36 8.98
CA GLY A 134 -10.03 20.61 9.71
C GLY A 134 -8.75 21.19 10.32
N LEU A 135 -7.58 20.86 9.77
CA LEU A 135 -6.30 21.30 10.33
C LEU A 135 -6.05 22.79 10.06
N ALA A 136 -5.50 23.50 11.02
CA ALA A 136 -5.13 24.91 10.87
C ALA A 136 -3.61 25.11 10.69
N VAL A 137 -3.25 26.13 9.92
CA VAL A 137 -1.83 26.48 9.69
C VAL A 137 -1.13 26.78 11.00
N GLY A 138 0.03 26.16 11.22
CA GLY A 138 0.82 26.29 12.44
C GLY A 138 0.48 25.27 13.52
N GLU A 139 -0.65 24.55 13.43
CA GLU A 139 -0.92 23.42 14.31
C GLU A 139 0.13 22.32 14.09
N THR A 140 0.52 21.65 15.17
CA THR A 140 1.54 20.59 15.14
C THR A 140 1.01 19.33 15.78
N PHE A 141 1.14 18.21 15.06
CA PHE A 141 0.64 16.89 15.44
C PHE A 141 1.76 15.87 15.32
N THR A 142 1.68 14.77 16.06
CA THR A 142 2.51 13.59 15.74
C THR A 142 2.05 12.97 14.42
N LEU A 143 2.96 12.28 13.73
CA LEU A 143 2.60 11.51 12.52
C LEU A 143 1.47 10.52 12.81
N ARG A 144 1.51 9.85 13.97
CA ARG A 144 0.46 8.93 14.41
C ARG A 144 -0.93 9.60 14.45
N GLU A 145 -1.02 10.79 15.01
CA GLU A 145 -2.27 11.56 15.09
C GLU A 145 -2.77 11.97 13.70
N LEU A 146 -1.87 12.45 12.83
CA LEU A 146 -2.26 12.83 11.46
C LEU A 146 -2.72 11.64 10.63
N LEU A 147 -2.26 10.42 10.89
CA LEU A 147 -2.77 9.24 10.20
C LEU A 147 -4.26 8.99 10.50
N TYR A 148 -4.76 9.36 11.68
CA TYR A 148 -6.20 9.34 11.96
C TYR A 148 -6.94 10.42 11.16
N GLY A 149 -6.42 11.65 11.10
CA GLY A 149 -6.98 12.73 10.27
C GLY A 149 -6.92 12.42 8.76
N LEU A 150 -5.93 11.65 8.32
CA LEU A 150 -5.82 11.15 6.95
C LEU A 150 -6.92 10.14 6.63
N MET A 151 -7.11 9.14 7.50
CA MET A 151 -7.90 7.95 7.16
C MET A 151 -9.38 8.06 7.51
N LEU A 152 -9.74 8.68 8.65
CA LEU A 152 -11.13 8.73 9.12
C LEU A 152 -11.98 9.72 8.29
N PRO A 153 -11.69 11.05 8.33
CA PRO A 153 -12.45 12.06 7.60
C PRO A 153 -11.95 12.23 6.17
N SER A 154 -10.97 11.42 5.74
CA SER A 154 -10.34 11.50 4.41
C SER A 154 -9.51 12.78 4.18
N GLY A 155 -8.89 13.35 5.22
CA GLY A 155 -8.23 14.65 5.16
C GLY A 155 -7.11 14.75 4.13
N GLY A 156 -7.29 15.63 3.15
CA GLY A 156 -6.27 16.00 2.15
C GLY A 156 -5.18 16.90 2.75
N ASP A 157 -5.55 17.79 3.66
CA ASP A 157 -4.62 18.60 4.46
C ASP A 157 -3.62 17.72 5.23
N ALA A 158 -4.11 16.65 5.87
CA ALA A 158 -3.26 15.64 6.50
C ALA A 158 -2.37 14.92 5.47
N ALA A 159 -2.91 14.56 4.29
CA ALA A 159 -2.14 13.88 3.25
C ALA A 159 -0.95 14.71 2.76
N TYR A 160 -1.16 16.01 2.50
CA TYR A 160 -0.10 16.93 2.06
C TYR A 160 0.91 17.19 3.17
N ALA A 161 0.46 17.49 4.41
CA ALA A 161 1.36 17.71 5.54
C ALA A 161 2.28 16.52 5.82
N ILE A 162 1.74 15.29 5.74
CA ILE A 162 2.52 14.05 5.85
C ILE A 162 3.52 13.93 4.69
N ALA A 163 3.05 14.13 3.45
CA ALA A 163 3.86 13.97 2.26
C ALA A 163 5.06 14.92 2.20
N ASP A 164 4.80 16.21 2.44
CA ASP A 164 5.81 17.26 2.46
C ASP A 164 6.86 17.00 3.55
N THR A 165 6.42 16.58 4.74
CA THR A 165 7.34 16.35 5.85
C THR A 165 8.21 15.12 5.64
N LEU A 166 7.64 14.00 5.16
CA LEU A 166 8.38 12.74 5.03
C LEU A 166 9.28 12.68 3.79
N ALA A 167 8.96 13.41 2.73
CA ALA A 167 9.72 13.40 1.48
C ALA A 167 10.42 14.72 1.14
N GLY A 168 10.16 15.79 1.91
CA GLY A 168 10.62 17.15 1.67
C GLY A 168 9.80 17.91 0.63
N SER A 169 8.93 17.23 -0.11
CA SER A 169 7.88 17.80 -0.96
C SER A 169 6.89 16.72 -1.39
N THR A 170 5.67 17.13 -1.70
CA THR A 170 4.59 16.28 -2.22
C THR A 170 5.02 15.54 -3.49
N ASP A 171 5.70 16.22 -4.44
CA ASP A 171 6.20 15.58 -5.67
C ASP A 171 7.16 14.41 -5.36
N ARG A 172 8.08 14.60 -4.41
CA ARG A 172 9.01 13.54 -4.00
C ARG A 172 8.28 12.40 -3.30
N PHE A 173 7.18 12.70 -2.60
CA PHE A 173 6.33 11.68 -2.02
C PHE A 173 5.58 10.88 -3.10
N VAL A 174 5.03 11.54 -4.13
CA VAL A 174 4.40 10.86 -5.29
C VAL A 174 5.39 9.94 -6.01
N VAL A 175 6.65 10.34 -6.14
CA VAL A 175 7.71 9.44 -6.65
C VAL A 175 7.83 8.19 -5.76
N ARG A 176 7.83 8.34 -4.43
CA ARG A 176 7.85 7.19 -3.50
C ARG A 176 6.60 6.32 -3.63
N MET A 177 5.41 6.91 -3.82
CA MET A 177 4.17 6.14 -4.04
C MET A 177 4.27 5.23 -5.25
N ASN A 178 4.78 5.74 -6.37
CA ASN A 178 4.97 4.93 -7.59
C ASN A 178 6.09 3.88 -7.42
N LEU A 179 7.16 4.17 -6.67
CA LEU A 179 8.17 3.17 -6.33
C LEU A 179 7.60 2.03 -5.46
N PHE A 180 6.71 2.36 -4.52
CA PHE A 180 5.99 1.36 -3.71
C PHE A 180 5.02 0.55 -4.57
N ALA A 181 4.31 1.17 -5.51
CA ALA A 181 3.45 0.47 -6.46
C ALA A 181 4.24 -0.59 -7.26
N LEU A 182 5.41 -0.21 -7.81
CA LEU A 182 6.29 -1.14 -8.50
C LEU A 182 6.79 -2.27 -7.59
N ARG A 183 7.22 -1.94 -6.36
CA ARG A 183 7.71 -2.92 -5.38
C ARG A 183 6.64 -3.94 -4.99
N LEU A 184 5.37 -3.53 -4.96
CA LEU A 184 4.23 -4.37 -4.63
C LEU A 184 3.57 -5.00 -5.86
N HIS A 185 4.15 -4.83 -7.05
CA HIS A 185 3.63 -5.35 -8.32
C HIS A 185 2.20 -4.87 -8.63
N LEU A 186 1.93 -3.59 -8.32
CA LEU A 186 0.67 -2.91 -8.64
C LEU A 186 0.76 -2.32 -10.05
N PHE A 187 0.64 -3.17 -11.07
CA PHE A 187 0.93 -2.81 -12.47
C PHE A 187 -0.16 -1.96 -13.12
N GLN A 188 -1.36 -1.95 -12.57
CA GLN A 188 -2.49 -1.15 -13.03
C GLN A 188 -2.67 0.10 -12.15
N THR A 189 -1.58 0.59 -11.55
CA THR A 189 -1.59 1.70 -10.60
C THR A 189 -0.58 2.77 -10.96
N ARG A 190 -1.02 4.04 -10.95
CA ARG A 190 -0.17 5.22 -11.08
C ARG A 190 -0.69 6.34 -10.21
N TYR A 191 0.21 6.92 -9.41
CA TYR A 191 -0.09 8.08 -8.57
C TYR A 191 0.46 9.37 -9.18
N THR A 192 -0.35 10.43 -9.14
CA THR A 192 0.04 11.81 -9.49
C THR A 192 -0.12 12.78 -8.31
N ASN A 193 -0.80 12.37 -7.24
CA ASN A 193 -1.04 13.13 -6.03
C ASN A 193 -1.16 12.17 -4.84
N VAL A 194 -1.35 12.72 -3.64
CA VAL A 194 -1.30 11.98 -2.36
C VAL A 194 -2.67 11.75 -1.72
N ASP A 195 -3.72 12.38 -2.25
CA ASP A 195 -5.04 12.43 -1.64
C ASP A 195 -6.16 11.84 -2.51
N GLY A 196 -5.89 11.61 -3.79
CA GLY A 196 -6.83 11.03 -4.75
C GLY A 196 -7.81 12.03 -5.37
N LEU A 197 -7.55 13.34 -5.26
CA LEU A 197 -8.31 14.32 -6.04
C LEU A 197 -8.14 14.07 -7.53
N THR A 198 -9.21 14.32 -8.28
CA THR A 198 -9.20 14.16 -9.74
C THR A 198 -8.26 15.19 -10.36
N THR A 199 -7.23 14.73 -11.07
CA THR A 199 -6.37 15.56 -11.92
C THR A 199 -6.58 15.21 -13.39
N GLU A 200 -6.21 16.10 -14.31
CA GLU A 200 -6.23 15.81 -15.74
C GLU A 200 -5.29 14.62 -16.08
N GLY A 201 -5.87 13.42 -16.18
CA GLY A 201 -5.21 12.20 -16.59
C GLY A 201 -4.15 11.64 -15.62
N GLY A 202 -3.88 10.34 -15.77
CA GLY A 202 -2.68 9.70 -15.20
C GLY A 202 -2.76 9.26 -13.73
N HIS A 203 -3.81 9.59 -12.97
CA HIS A 203 -4.06 9.05 -11.63
C HIS A 203 -5.06 7.89 -11.70
N TYR A 204 -4.63 6.67 -11.42
CA TYR A 204 -5.50 5.50 -11.51
C TYR A 204 -4.97 4.31 -10.68
N SER A 205 -5.87 3.35 -10.44
CA SER A 205 -5.59 2.03 -9.89
C SER A 205 -6.57 1.02 -10.51
N SER A 206 -6.39 -0.27 -10.25
CA SER A 206 -7.43 -1.29 -10.44
C SER A 206 -7.95 -1.82 -9.10
N ALA A 207 -9.09 -2.50 -9.11
CA ALA A 207 -9.63 -3.12 -7.89
C ALA A 207 -8.73 -4.26 -7.39
N ALA A 208 -8.14 -5.04 -8.30
CA ALA A 208 -7.16 -6.08 -7.97
C ALA A 208 -5.91 -5.50 -7.30
N ASP A 209 -5.39 -4.37 -7.79
CA ASP A 209 -4.24 -3.70 -7.18
C ASP A 209 -4.57 -3.07 -5.83
N LEU A 210 -5.76 -2.48 -5.67
CA LEU A 210 -6.21 -1.96 -4.37
C LEU A 210 -6.34 -3.07 -3.33
N VAL A 211 -6.81 -4.27 -3.71
CA VAL A 211 -6.82 -5.44 -2.82
C VAL A 211 -5.40 -5.85 -2.46
N LYS A 212 -4.46 -5.95 -3.40
CA LYS A 212 -3.06 -6.30 -3.11
C LYS A 212 -2.42 -5.29 -2.14
N LEU A 213 -2.56 -3.99 -2.44
CA LEU A 213 -2.08 -2.90 -1.60
C LEU A 213 -2.66 -2.99 -0.19
N THR A 214 -3.97 -3.17 -0.10
CA THR A 214 -4.67 -3.15 1.18
C THR A 214 -4.39 -4.40 1.99
N ASN A 215 -4.29 -5.57 1.37
CA ASN A 215 -3.91 -6.80 2.06
C ASN A 215 -2.53 -6.65 2.72
N TYR A 216 -1.58 -6.00 2.04
CA TYR A 216 -0.27 -5.68 2.60
C TYR A 216 -0.35 -4.61 3.70
N ALA A 217 -1.13 -3.54 3.50
CA ALA A 217 -1.32 -2.49 4.50
C ALA A 217 -1.98 -3.03 5.79
N MET A 218 -2.95 -3.92 5.67
CA MET A 218 -3.61 -4.58 6.79
C MET A 218 -2.65 -5.50 7.57
N GLN A 219 -1.46 -5.85 7.07
CA GLN A 219 -0.45 -6.53 7.90
C GLN A 219 0.21 -5.59 8.93
N GLN A 220 0.07 -4.27 8.78
CA GLN A 220 0.58 -3.30 9.74
C GLN A 220 -0.43 -3.13 10.89
N PRO A 221 -0.08 -3.45 12.15
CA PRO A 221 -1.01 -3.37 13.28
C PRO A 221 -1.65 -1.99 13.44
N LEU A 222 -0.85 -0.93 13.30
CA LEU A 222 -1.33 0.45 13.39
C LEU A 222 -2.30 0.83 12.26
N PHE A 223 -2.07 0.35 11.02
CA PHE A 223 -3.00 0.62 9.93
C PHE A 223 -4.37 0.01 10.22
N ARG A 224 -4.39 -1.27 10.68
CA ARG A 224 -5.64 -1.95 11.07
C ARG A 224 -6.36 -1.21 12.20
N GLU A 225 -5.63 -0.78 13.24
CA GLU A 225 -6.19 0.00 14.35
C GLU A 225 -6.88 1.27 13.85
N ILE A 226 -6.19 2.04 12.99
CA ILE A 226 -6.71 3.31 12.47
C ILE A 226 -7.97 3.09 11.64
N VAL A 227 -7.95 2.18 10.67
CA VAL A 227 -9.07 2.03 9.73
C VAL A 227 -10.32 1.39 10.36
N GLN A 228 -10.16 0.69 11.48
CA GLN A 228 -11.26 0.14 12.28
C GLN A 228 -11.85 1.18 13.25
N THR A 229 -11.14 2.27 13.52
CA THR A 229 -11.59 3.30 14.47
C THR A 229 -12.78 4.08 13.89
N LYS A 230 -13.89 4.10 14.64
CA LYS A 230 -15.12 4.81 14.25
C LYS A 230 -15.02 6.32 14.47
N THR A 231 -14.47 6.71 15.61
CA THR A 231 -14.30 8.11 16.00
C THR A 231 -12.98 8.23 16.74
N TYR A 232 -12.21 9.27 16.44
CA TYR A 232 -10.97 9.60 17.14
C TYR A 232 -11.02 11.06 17.60
N THR A 233 -10.84 11.27 18.91
CA THR A 233 -10.89 12.61 19.51
C THR A 233 -9.53 12.95 20.09
N LEU A 234 -8.96 14.07 19.64
CA LEU A 234 -7.79 14.70 20.21
C LEU A 234 -8.21 15.89 21.07
N PRO A 235 -7.90 15.90 22.37
CA PRO A 235 -8.10 17.09 23.19
C PRO A 235 -7.15 18.21 22.73
N ALA A 236 -7.54 19.46 23.00
CA ALA A 236 -6.67 20.59 22.72
C ALA A 236 -5.36 20.52 23.54
N THR A 237 -4.28 20.97 22.93
CA THR A 237 -2.96 21.11 23.55
C THR A 237 -2.40 22.51 23.24
N ASP A 238 -1.20 22.82 23.73
CA ASP A 238 -0.50 24.05 23.34
C ASP A 238 -0.06 24.05 21.85
N LYS A 239 -0.19 22.91 21.15
CA LYS A 239 0.26 22.71 19.76
C LYS A 239 -0.87 22.67 18.72
N HIS A 240 -2.09 22.34 19.13
CA HIS A 240 -3.25 22.26 18.24
C HIS A 240 -4.57 22.37 19.02
N ASN A 241 -5.64 22.78 18.35
CA ASN A 241 -6.98 22.79 18.92
C ASN A 241 -7.51 21.37 19.17
N SER A 242 -8.68 21.25 19.79
CA SER A 242 -9.35 19.94 19.86
C SER A 242 -9.84 19.52 18.48
N HIS A 243 -9.62 18.26 18.12
CA HIS A 243 -10.09 17.67 16.87
C HIS A 243 -10.94 16.44 17.16
N THR A 244 -12.01 16.22 16.40
CA THR A 244 -12.76 14.98 16.43
C THR A 244 -13.02 14.55 15.00
N TRP A 245 -12.50 13.37 14.65
CA TRP A 245 -12.63 12.80 13.33
C TRP A 245 -13.51 11.57 13.35
N GLU A 246 -14.48 11.54 12.46
CA GLU A 246 -15.38 10.41 12.27
C GLU A 246 -15.00 9.65 11.00
N ASN A 247 -15.09 8.33 11.07
CA ASN A 247 -14.80 7.47 9.95
C ASN A 247 -15.90 7.56 8.90
N THR A 248 -15.51 7.91 7.68
CA THR A 248 -16.42 7.98 6.53
C THR A 248 -17.00 6.63 6.11
N ASN A 249 -16.42 5.51 6.54
CA ASN A 249 -16.98 4.18 6.29
C ASN A 249 -18.09 3.83 7.30
N LYS A 250 -19.34 4.10 6.92
CA LYS A 250 -20.53 3.85 7.75
C LYS A 250 -20.77 2.36 8.02
N LEU A 251 -20.24 1.46 7.20
CA LEU A 251 -20.38 0.02 7.40
C LEU A 251 -19.70 -0.47 8.69
N LEU A 252 -18.75 0.28 9.26
CA LEU A 252 -18.19 -0.03 10.59
C LEU A 252 -19.26 -0.05 11.68
N ALA A 253 -20.33 0.74 11.53
CA ALA A 253 -21.44 0.78 12.47
C ALA A 253 -22.59 -0.17 12.09
N SER A 254 -22.80 -0.42 10.80
CA SER A 254 -24.01 -1.10 10.30
C SER A 254 -23.80 -2.53 9.81
N TYR A 255 -22.56 -2.96 9.50
CA TYR A 255 -22.28 -4.29 8.99
C TYR A 255 -21.48 -5.13 9.99
N ASP A 256 -22.07 -6.24 10.44
CA ASP A 256 -21.44 -7.13 11.41
C ASP A 256 -20.15 -7.75 10.87
N GLY A 257 -19.08 -7.66 11.67
CA GLY A 257 -17.74 -8.11 11.32
C GLY A 257 -16.89 -7.13 10.51
N MET A 258 -17.37 -5.91 10.21
CA MET A 258 -16.62 -4.92 9.43
C MET A 258 -15.34 -4.45 10.17
N LEU A 259 -14.23 -4.37 9.43
CA LEU A 259 -12.89 -4.04 9.94
C LEU A 259 -12.28 -2.78 9.28
N GLY A 260 -12.97 -2.14 8.34
CA GLY A 260 -12.45 -0.99 7.58
C GLY A 260 -12.88 -1.02 6.12
N VAL A 261 -12.22 -0.37 5.16
CA VAL A 261 -10.88 0.25 5.23
C VAL A 261 -10.92 1.72 4.84
N LYS A 262 -11.36 2.05 3.62
CA LYS A 262 -11.35 3.45 3.17
C LYS A 262 -12.35 3.70 2.04
N THR A 263 -13.12 4.77 2.19
CA THR A 263 -14.00 5.34 1.16
C THR A 263 -13.24 6.30 0.23
N GLY A 264 -13.79 6.54 -0.95
CA GLY A 264 -13.40 7.65 -1.82
C GLY A 264 -14.58 8.15 -2.65
N HIS A 265 -14.56 9.43 -3.00
CA HIS A 265 -15.51 10.01 -3.94
C HIS A 265 -14.88 11.19 -4.68
N THR A 266 -15.05 11.22 -6.00
CA THR A 266 -14.99 12.41 -6.85
C THR A 266 -16.03 12.24 -7.95
N ASP A 267 -16.43 13.33 -8.62
CA ASP A 267 -17.44 13.25 -9.68
C ASP A 267 -17.04 12.30 -10.82
N LEU A 268 -15.74 12.19 -11.10
CA LEU A 268 -15.22 11.30 -12.15
C LEU A 268 -14.97 9.86 -11.69
N ALA A 269 -14.62 9.64 -10.41
CA ALA A 269 -14.39 8.30 -9.87
C ALA A 269 -15.69 7.60 -9.42
N GLY A 270 -16.77 8.36 -9.23
CA GLY A 270 -17.95 7.90 -8.52
C GLY A 270 -17.64 7.58 -7.05
N TYR A 271 -18.49 6.78 -6.42
CA TYR A 271 -18.31 6.34 -5.04
C TYR A 271 -17.52 5.03 -4.99
N CYS A 272 -16.39 5.07 -4.29
CA CYS A 272 -15.43 3.98 -4.15
C CYS A 272 -15.32 3.53 -2.70
N LEU A 273 -15.03 2.24 -2.47
CA LEU A 273 -14.72 1.71 -1.14
C LEU A 273 -13.84 0.47 -1.24
N VAL A 274 -12.80 0.47 -0.43
CA VAL A 274 -12.07 -0.74 -0.04
C VAL A 274 -12.55 -1.15 1.34
N PHE A 275 -12.90 -2.43 1.51
CA PHE A 275 -13.51 -2.95 2.72
C PHE A 275 -12.90 -4.30 3.13
N GLU A 276 -12.77 -4.52 4.44
CA GLU A 276 -12.40 -5.82 4.99
C GLU A 276 -13.42 -6.19 6.07
N ALA A 277 -13.86 -7.44 6.11
CA ALA A 277 -14.70 -7.95 7.18
C ALA A 277 -14.27 -9.35 7.61
N LYS A 278 -14.60 -9.72 8.85
CA LYS A 278 -14.33 -11.05 9.39
C LYS A 278 -15.56 -11.66 10.04
N ARG A 279 -15.91 -12.89 9.64
CA ARG A 279 -16.97 -13.71 10.26
C ARG A 279 -16.50 -15.15 10.41
N ASN A 280 -16.78 -15.78 11.55
CA ASN A 280 -16.48 -17.19 11.81
C ASN A 280 -15.04 -17.61 11.48
N GLY A 281 -14.08 -16.74 11.76
CA GLY A 281 -12.65 -16.98 11.45
C GLY A 281 -12.23 -16.60 10.04
N GLN A 282 -13.16 -16.49 9.08
CA GLN A 282 -12.88 -16.09 7.70
C GLN A 282 -12.78 -14.58 7.55
N THR A 283 -11.72 -14.10 6.89
CA THR A 283 -11.51 -12.69 6.58
C THR A 283 -11.59 -12.47 5.07
N LEU A 284 -12.48 -11.57 4.65
CA LEU A 284 -12.67 -11.20 3.26
C LEU A 284 -12.29 -9.74 3.07
N LEU A 285 -11.51 -9.46 2.03
CA LEU A 285 -11.12 -8.14 1.59
C LEU A 285 -11.68 -7.91 0.20
N GLY A 286 -12.31 -6.76 -0.03
CA GLY A 286 -12.90 -6.44 -1.31
C GLY A 286 -12.88 -4.96 -1.63
N VAL A 287 -13.26 -4.69 -2.88
CA VAL A 287 -13.29 -3.35 -3.46
C VAL A 287 -14.55 -3.21 -4.29
N VAL A 288 -15.20 -2.05 -4.20
CA VAL A 288 -16.21 -1.56 -5.14
C VAL A 288 -15.81 -0.18 -5.63
N LEU A 289 -15.78 0.02 -6.95
CA LEU A 289 -15.44 1.31 -7.58
C LEU A 289 -16.55 1.78 -8.50
N ASN A 290 -16.59 3.10 -8.72
CA ASN A 290 -17.51 3.73 -9.66
C ASN A 290 -18.98 3.35 -9.40
N SER A 291 -19.40 3.48 -8.15
CA SER A 291 -20.83 3.42 -7.79
C SER A 291 -21.48 4.80 -7.97
N PRO A 292 -22.76 4.87 -8.34
CA PRO A 292 -23.45 6.14 -8.58
C PRO A 292 -23.71 6.96 -7.30
N ASP A 293 -23.84 6.29 -6.15
CA ASP A 293 -24.10 6.91 -4.86
C ASP A 293 -23.57 6.04 -3.71
N GLU A 294 -23.51 6.62 -2.51
CA GLU A 294 -23.04 5.95 -1.29
C GLU A 294 -23.89 4.75 -0.88
N THR A 295 -25.23 4.81 -1.03
CA THR A 295 -26.12 3.71 -0.62
C THR A 295 -25.89 2.49 -1.53
N THR A 296 -25.76 2.74 -2.83
CA THR A 296 -25.47 1.73 -3.85
C THR A 296 -24.10 1.11 -3.63
N ARG A 297 -23.10 1.93 -3.31
CA ARG A 297 -21.74 1.51 -2.96
C ARG A 297 -21.72 0.58 -1.74
N ASP A 298 -22.36 1.02 -0.65
CA ASP A 298 -22.42 0.27 0.61
C ASP A 298 -23.19 -1.05 0.45
N LYS A 299 -24.31 -1.02 -0.28
CA LYS A 299 -25.08 -2.22 -0.61
C LYS A 299 -24.27 -3.21 -1.46
N SER A 300 -23.52 -2.73 -2.43
CA SER A 300 -22.69 -3.59 -3.28
C SER A 300 -21.59 -4.28 -2.46
N ALA A 301 -20.94 -3.56 -1.54
CA ALA A 301 -19.97 -4.15 -0.62
C ALA A 301 -20.60 -5.20 0.30
N ALA A 302 -21.75 -4.89 0.91
CA ALA A 302 -22.48 -5.83 1.77
C ALA A 302 -22.90 -7.09 1.00
N THR A 303 -23.41 -6.95 -0.22
CA THR A 303 -23.78 -8.08 -1.10
C THR A 303 -22.58 -8.99 -1.38
N LEU A 304 -21.41 -8.44 -1.71
CA LEU A 304 -20.20 -9.24 -1.96
C LEU A 304 -19.77 -9.98 -0.70
N LEU A 305 -19.75 -9.29 0.45
CA LEU A 305 -19.37 -9.90 1.73
C LEU A 305 -20.34 -11.02 2.14
N ASP A 306 -21.65 -10.76 2.09
CA ASP A 306 -22.67 -11.76 2.46
C ASP A 306 -22.58 -12.99 1.54
N TRP A 307 -22.40 -12.78 0.24
CA TRP A 307 -22.16 -13.88 -0.69
C TRP A 307 -20.88 -14.64 -0.36
N GLY A 308 -19.74 -13.96 -0.17
CA GLY A 308 -18.46 -14.59 0.14
C GLY A 308 -18.48 -15.39 1.44
N PHE A 309 -19.15 -14.89 2.48
CA PHE A 309 -19.33 -15.61 3.76
C PHE A 309 -20.33 -16.77 3.67
N SER A 310 -21.17 -16.81 2.64
CA SER A 310 -22.09 -17.93 2.39
C SER A 310 -21.42 -19.11 1.67
N LEU A 311 -20.22 -18.90 1.09
CA LEU A 311 -19.51 -19.95 0.36
C LEU A 311 -19.05 -21.08 1.30
N PRO A 312 -19.12 -22.34 0.84
CA PRO A 312 -18.65 -23.46 1.63
C PRO A 312 -17.13 -23.47 1.77
N LEU A 313 -16.66 -23.87 2.96
CA LEU A 313 -15.27 -24.21 3.22
C LEU A 313 -15.04 -25.68 2.84
N GLU A 314 -14.23 -25.92 1.82
CA GLU A 314 -13.94 -27.28 1.32
C GLU A 314 -12.44 -27.51 1.22
N ILE A 315 -12.02 -28.75 1.44
CA ILE A 315 -10.62 -29.14 1.23
C ILE A 315 -10.37 -29.17 -0.29
N PRO A 316 -9.39 -28.41 -0.83
CA PRO A 316 -9.04 -28.46 -2.23
C PRO A 316 -8.80 -29.90 -2.70
N ALA A 317 -9.31 -30.25 -3.89
CA ALA A 317 -8.97 -31.52 -4.51
C ALA A 317 -7.46 -31.54 -4.82
N THR A 318 -6.76 -32.58 -4.36
CA THR A 318 -5.32 -32.82 -4.60
C THR A 318 -5.05 -33.26 -6.03
#